data_AF-A0A1M5TD57-F1
#
_entry.id   AF-A0A1M5TD57-F1
#
_cell.length_a   1.000
_cell.length_b   1.000
_cell.length_c   1.000
_cell.angle_alpha   90.00
_cell.angle_beta   90.00
_cell.angle_gamma   90.00
#
_symmetry.space_group_name_H-M   'P 1'
#
loop_
_entity.id
_entity.type
_entity.pdbx_description
1 polymer ?
#
loop_
_entity_poly.entity_id
_entity_poly.type
_entity_poly.pdbx_seq_one_letter_code
_entity_poly.pdbx_strand_id
1 'polypeptide(L)'
;MIVLFSILYQSLHMYEHFVKQFSEKVCHHKYSGKQAEITHQHHKIEHCNVCHFTFGAYVTPEVFVYKLNPNYKQVPHFFKNEKEIAFFSGSLYSHRGPPFFYI
;
A
#
# COMPACT_ATOMS: atom_id res chain seq x y z
N MET A 1 4.93 -6.63 5.13
CA MET A 1 3.48 -6.91 5.02
C MET A 1 2.68 -5.76 4.42
N ILE A 2 3.13 -4.51 4.52
CA ILE A 2 2.43 -3.34 3.95
C ILE A 2 2.48 -3.34 2.41
N VAL A 3 3.65 -3.59 1.81
CA VAL A 3 3.84 -3.55 0.35
C VAL A 3 2.94 -4.56 -0.39
N LEU A 4 2.89 -5.80 0.07
CA LEU A 4 2.03 -6.84 -0.53
C LEU A 4 0.55 -6.48 -0.45
N PHE A 5 0.13 -5.92 0.69
CA PHE A 5 -1.24 -5.45 0.87
C PHE A 5 -1.56 -4.28 -0.06
N SER A 6 -0.64 -3.32 -0.21
CA SER A 6 -0.79 -2.20 -1.15
C SER A 6 -0.93 -2.68 -2.60
N ILE A 7 -0.10 -3.65 -3.02
CA ILE A 7 -0.15 -4.22 -4.38
C ILE A 7 -1.49 -4.94 -4.61
N LEU A 8 -1.93 -5.76 -3.64
CA LEU A 8 -3.21 -6.47 -3.73
C LEU A 8 -4.39 -5.51 -3.82
N TYR A 9 -4.42 -4.51 -2.94
CA TYR A 9 -5.49 -3.52 -2.90
C TYR A 9 -5.58 -2.71 -4.20
N GLN A 10 -4.45 -2.24 -4.73
CA GLN A 10 -4.40 -1.51 -6.01
C GLN A 10 -4.86 -2.39 -7.19
N SER A 11 -4.50 -3.69 -7.18
CA SER A 11 -4.91 -4.65 -8.20
C SER A 11 -6.43 -4.89 -8.18
N LEU A 12 -7.02 -5.07 -7.00
CA LEU A 12 -8.47 -5.26 -6.84
C LEU A 12 -9.26 -3.99 -7.19
N HIS A 13 -8.79 -2.82 -6.75
CA HIS A 13 -9.43 -1.55 -7.05
C HIS A 13 -9.44 -1.26 -8.57
N MET A 14 -8.35 -1.59 -9.29
CA MET A 14 -8.34 -1.46 -10.74
C MET A 14 -9.35 -2.39 -11.42
N TYR A 15 -9.57 -3.60 -10.90
CA TYR A 15 -10.50 -4.55 -11.51
C TYR A 15 -11.93 -3.99 -11.58
N GLU A 16 -12.39 -3.24 -10.59
CA GLU A 16 -13.68 -2.57 -10.63
C GLU A 16 -13.78 -1.58 -11.81
N HIS A 17 -12.76 -0.75 -11.99
CA HIS A 17 -12.69 0.20 -13.10
C HIS A 17 -12.57 -0.52 -14.45
N PHE A 18 -11.83 -1.61 -14.50
CA PHE A 18 -11.69 -2.46 -15.68
C PHE A 18 -13.04 -3.02 -16.13
N VAL A 19 -13.83 -3.59 -15.20
CA VAL A 19 -15.17 -4.09 -15.50
C VAL A 19 -16.10 -2.98 -15.98
N LYS A 20 -16.05 -1.79 -15.37
CA LYS A 20 -16.82 -0.62 -15.81
C LYS A 20 -16.45 -0.19 -17.23
N GLN A 21 -15.16 -0.12 -17.56
CA GLN A 21 -14.68 0.19 -18.92
C GLN A 21 -15.07 -0.86 -19.96
N PHE A 22 -15.20 -2.13 -19.58
CA PHE A 22 -15.70 -3.18 -20.48
C PHE A 22 -17.21 -3.11 -20.70
N SER A 23 -17.96 -2.68 -19.68
CA SER A 23 -19.41 -2.51 -19.76
C SER A 23 -19.78 -1.25 -20.57
N GLU A 24 -19.01 -0.18 -20.41
CA GLU A 24 -19.21 1.08 -21.11
C GLU A 24 -18.44 1.08 -22.43
N LYS A 25 -19.13 0.93 -23.57
CA LYS A 25 -18.51 1.03 -24.90
C LYS A 25 -18.06 2.47 -25.15
N VAL A 26 -16.86 2.83 -24.70
CA VAL A 26 -16.28 4.16 -24.94
C VAL A 26 -15.80 4.23 -26.38
N CYS A 27 -16.62 4.82 -27.26
CA CYS A 27 -16.26 5.10 -28.65
C CYS A 27 -15.85 6.57 -28.76
N HIS A 28 -14.57 6.85 -29.04
CA HIS A 28 -14.11 8.22 -29.33
C HIS A 28 -14.14 8.47 -30.84
N HIS A 29 -15.23 9.03 -31.35
CA HIS A 29 -15.36 9.40 -32.75
C HIS A 29 -15.37 10.92 -32.92
N LYS A 30 -14.40 11.47 -33.67
CA LYS A 30 -14.52 12.79 -34.28
C LYS A 30 -15.21 12.59 -35.64
N TYR A 31 -16.47 12.98 -35.75
CA TYR A 31 -17.18 12.94 -37.03
C TYR A 31 -16.59 13.96 -37.99
N SER A 32 -15.72 13.53 -38.89
CA SER A 32 -15.33 14.31 -40.07
C SER A 32 -16.17 13.83 -41.25
N GLY A 33 -17.23 14.57 -41.59
CA GLY A 33 -17.92 14.49 -42.88
C GLY A 33 -18.45 13.13 -43.35
N LYS A 34 -19.74 12.86 -43.10
CA LYS A 34 -20.63 11.94 -43.84
C LYS A 34 -20.20 10.48 -44.07
N GLN A 35 -19.12 9.99 -43.47
CA GLN A 35 -18.73 8.58 -43.57
C GLN A 35 -18.59 8.00 -42.15
N ALA A 36 -19.30 6.90 -41.90
CA ALA A 36 -19.18 6.16 -40.66
C ALA A 36 -17.83 5.42 -40.68
N GLU A 37 -16.83 5.97 -40.01
CA GLU A 37 -15.50 5.37 -39.93
C GLU A 37 -15.53 4.24 -38.88
N ILE A 38 -15.51 2.99 -39.34
CA ILE A 38 -15.43 1.79 -38.49
C ILE A 38 -13.96 1.54 -38.12
N THR A 39 -13.25 2.55 -37.61
CA THR A 39 -11.90 2.36 -37.06
C THR A 39 -12.02 2.19 -35.56
N HIS A 40 -12.52 1.02 -35.16
CA HIS A 40 -12.60 0.61 -33.76
C HIS A 40 -11.18 0.35 -33.23
N GLN A 41 -10.45 1.40 -32.86
CA GLN A 41 -9.21 1.25 -32.12
C GLN A 41 -9.58 1.07 -30.64
N HIS A 42 -9.54 -0.18 -30.17
CA HIS A 42 -9.65 -0.45 -28.74
C HIS A 42 -8.43 0.17 -28.07
N HIS A 43 -8.62 1.32 -27.42
CA HIS A 43 -7.59 1.92 -26.60
C HIS A 43 -7.18 0.86 -25.56
N LYS A 44 -5.87 0.69 -25.35
CA LYS A 44 -5.31 -0.37 -24.48
C LYS A 44 -6.04 -0.42 -23.14
N ILE A 45 -6.89 -1.44 -22.97
CA ILE A 45 -7.70 -1.66 -21.76
C ILE A 45 -6.83 -2.16 -20.59
N GLU A 46 -5.53 -2.35 -20.85
CA GLU A 46 -4.49 -2.74 -19.90
C GLU A 46 -4.14 -1.62 -18.89
N HIS A 47 -4.53 -0.37 -19.19
CA HIS A 47 -4.20 0.82 -18.39
C HIS A 47 -5.46 1.51 -17.86
N CYS A 48 -5.55 1.65 -16.54
CA CYS A 48 -6.60 2.40 -15.86
C CYS A 48 -6.18 3.87 -15.68
N ASN A 49 -6.83 4.78 -16.40
CA ASN A 49 -6.53 6.22 -16.31
C ASN A 49 -6.97 6.87 -14.99
N VAL A 50 -7.84 6.22 -14.21
CA VAL A 50 -8.29 6.71 -12.90
C VAL A 50 -7.25 6.42 -11.83
N CYS A 51 -6.71 5.21 -11.86
CA CYS A 51 -5.84 4.68 -10.84
C CYS A 51 -4.36 4.66 -11.24
N HIS A 52 -4.04 5.06 -12.48
CA HIS A 52 -2.69 5.02 -13.09
C HIS A 52 -1.98 3.68 -12.86
N PHE A 53 -2.76 2.59 -12.85
CA PHE A 53 -2.28 1.23 -12.67
C PHE A 53 -2.37 0.51 -14.02
N THR A 54 -1.37 -0.32 -14.32
CA THR A 54 -1.27 -1.04 -15.60
C THR A 54 -0.88 -2.49 -15.34
N PHE A 55 -1.61 -3.43 -15.94
CA PHE A 55 -1.17 -4.82 -15.93
C PHE A 55 -0.01 -5.03 -16.91
N GLY A 56 1.08 -5.60 -16.43
CA GLY A 56 2.20 -6.04 -17.26
C GLY A 56 1.95 -7.42 -17.87
N ALA A 57 2.58 -7.70 -19.00
CA ALA A 57 2.65 -9.06 -19.52
C ALA A 57 3.46 -9.94 -18.57
N TYR A 58 2.92 -11.09 -18.19
CA TYR A 58 3.60 -12.09 -17.37
C TYR A 58 3.67 -13.40 -18.15
N VAL A 59 4.87 -13.99 -18.20
CA VAL A 59 5.08 -15.33 -18.76
C VAL A 59 5.07 -16.31 -17.59
N THR A 60 4.07 -17.17 -17.55
CA THR A 60 3.99 -18.22 -16.54
C THR A 60 5.14 -19.19 -16.73
N PRO A 61 5.94 -19.48 -15.69
CA PRO A 61 7.00 -20.48 -15.79
C PRO A 61 6.39 -21.88 -15.96
N GLU A 62 7.04 -22.73 -16.75
CA GLU A 62 6.64 -24.12 -16.96
C GLU A 62 6.61 -24.91 -15.63
N VAL A 63 7.48 -24.55 -14.70
CA VAL A 63 7.53 -25.13 -13.35
C VAL A 63 7.39 -24.02 -12.31
N PHE A 64 6.29 -24.04 -11.56
CA PHE A 64 6.07 -23.13 -10.45
C PHE A 64 6.82 -23.61 -9.20
N VAL A 65 8.06 -23.16 -9.03
CA VAL A 65 8.88 -23.50 -7.85
C VAL A 65 8.61 -22.49 -6.74
N TYR A 66 7.52 -22.69 -6.00
CA TYR A 66 7.26 -21.96 -4.76
C TYR A 66 7.38 -22.90 -3.56
N LYS A 67 8.28 -22.57 -2.62
CA LYS A 67 8.39 -23.27 -1.34
C LYS A 67 8.10 -22.29 -0.22
N LEU A 68 6.88 -22.32 0.31
CA LEU A 68 6.57 -21.65 1.56
C LEU A 68 7.42 -22.29 2.66
N ASN A 69 8.36 -21.55 3.23
CA ASN A 69 9.09 -22.00 4.40
C ASN A 69 8.42 -21.41 5.66
N PRO A 70 7.64 -22.21 6.41
CA PRO A 70 6.92 -21.73 7.57
C PRO A 70 7.83 -21.47 8.79
N ASN A 71 9.14 -21.67 8.68
CA ASN A 71 10.10 -21.35 9.74
C ASN A 71 10.28 -19.83 9.90
N TYR A 72 9.22 -19.14 10.32
CA TYR A 72 9.37 -17.82 10.91
C TYR A 72 10.08 -18.03 12.26
N LYS A 73 11.39 -17.81 12.30
CA LYS A 73 12.07 -17.63 13.58
C LYS A 73 11.63 -16.27 14.08
N GLN A 74 11.02 -16.25 15.26
CA GLN A 74 10.61 -15.02 15.94
C GLN A 74 11.82 -14.09 15.99
N VAL A 75 11.72 -12.91 15.37
CA VAL A 75 12.84 -11.96 15.31
C VAL A 75 13.04 -11.43 16.74
N PRO A 76 14.20 -11.69 17.39
CA PRO A 76 14.36 -11.43 18.82
C PRO A 76 14.19 -9.96 19.22
N HIS A 77 14.29 -9.06 18.25
CA HIS A 77 14.27 -7.61 18.47
C HIS A 77 12.86 -7.00 18.55
N PHE A 78 11.82 -7.72 18.11
CA PHE A 78 10.43 -7.20 18.16
C PHE A 78 9.71 -7.54 19.47
N PHE A 79 10.30 -8.39 20.31
CA PHE A 79 9.77 -8.78 21.61
C PHE A 79 10.79 -8.42 22.70
N LYS A 80 11.25 -7.17 22.73
CA LYS A 80 11.80 -6.65 23.99
C LYS A 80 10.60 -6.38 24.87
N ASN A 81 10.46 -7.16 25.94
CA ASN A 81 9.63 -6.80 27.09
C ASN A 81 9.80 -5.31 27.32
N GLU A 82 8.69 -4.57 27.26
CA GLU A 82 8.69 -3.15 27.59
C GLU A 82 9.39 -3.02 28.94
N LYS A 83 10.58 -2.39 28.95
CA LYS A 83 11.23 -2.10 30.22
C LYS A 83 10.25 -1.19 30.94
N GLU A 84 9.69 -1.69 32.04
CA GLU A 84 8.82 -0.93 32.93
C GLU A 84 9.46 0.45 33.15
N ILE A 85 8.81 1.48 32.62
CA ILE A 85 9.28 2.85 32.76
C ILE A 85 8.95 3.23 34.20
N ALA A 86 9.89 3.05 35.12
CA ALA A 86 9.73 3.48 36.49
C ALA A 86 9.72 5.01 36.52
N PHE A 87 8.54 5.60 36.79
CA PHE A 87 8.40 7.03 37.01
C PHE A 87 8.65 7.35 38.49
N PHE A 88 9.58 8.26 38.75
CA PHE A 88 9.79 8.81 40.09
C PHE A 88 8.66 9.79 40.42
N SER A 89 7.81 9.46 41.40
CA SER A 89 6.68 10.30 41.85
C SER A 89 7.03 11.21 43.04
N GLY A 90 8.32 11.36 43.38
CA GLY A 90 8.76 12.17 44.51
C GLY A 90 9.01 13.63 44.13
N SER A 91 8.69 14.56 45.03
CA SER A 91 9.22 15.92 44.99
C SER A 91 10.49 15.97 45.85
N LEU A 92 11.63 16.26 45.23
CA LEU A 92 12.92 16.38 45.93
C LEU A 92 12.99 17.77 46.59
N TYR A 93 12.50 17.90 47.83
CA TYR A 93 12.52 19.16 48.58
C TYR A 93 13.86 19.47 49.28
N SER A 94 14.90 18.65 49.08
CA SER A 94 16.19 18.80 49.76
C SER A 94 16.91 20.11 49.47
N HIS A 95 16.52 20.86 48.43
CA HIS A 95 17.12 22.14 48.05
C HIS A 95 16.21 23.37 48.23
N ARG A 96 15.07 23.25 48.94
CA ARG A 96 14.18 24.41 49.22
C ARG A 96 14.14 24.85 50.69
N GLY A 97 14.96 24.24 51.55
CA GLY A 97 15.17 24.77 52.90
C GLY A 97 16.03 26.04 52.84
N PRO A 98 15.75 27.08 53.64
CA PRO A 98 16.60 28.26 53.72
C PRO A 98 18.02 27.85 54.15
N PRO A 99 19.08 28.48 53.60
CA PRO A 99 20.45 28.19 54.02
C PRO A 99 20.57 28.44 55.52
N PHE A 100 21.02 27.42 56.26
CA PHE A 100 21.33 27.57 57.68
C PHE A 100 22.47 28.59 57.83
N PHE A 101 22.13 29.80 58.28
CA PHE A 101 23.10 30.70 58.85
C PHE A 101 23.25 30.33 60.33
N TYR A 102 24.43 29.85 60.71
CA TYR A 102 24.83 29.72 62.11
C TYR A 102 24.95 31.14 62.70
N ILE A 103 24.14 31.44 63.71
CA ILE A 103 24.36 32.50 64.71
C ILE A 103 24.37 31.82 66.07
#